data_AF-M0NMB6-F1
#
_entry.id   AF-M0NMB6-F1
#
_cell.length_a   1.000
_cell.length_b   1.000
_cell.length_c   1.000
_cell.angle_alpha   90.00
_cell.angle_beta   90.00
_cell.angle_gamma   90.00
#
_symmetry.space_group_name_H-M   'P 1'
#
loop_
_entity.id
_entity.type
_entity.pdbx_description
1 polymer ?
#
loop_
_entity_poly.entity_id
_entity_poly.type
_entity_poly.pdbx_seq_one_letter_code
_entity_poly.pdbx_strand_id
1 'polypeptide(L)'
;MVFTRTEHWKADPDRFDRLAERVTERGGTIDRFESHAVFTVAGSRGAVINGVETSVATDDSHVTVCGLPIEDRPPARACSLDELCDLGREAAWVAPAHPRFPKLGFSDAHLRSVLDRVVDESFAVALGYTTGYPAPLNALAQGKHTAHPIREYAREYDVPLLPELDWHAPLPRTPSGFGVVDDEAFDALADGRIPTADLLSAGRLKTGRWPAGVTWSDFVQTFPGAVPAPLRSISGAAVPAEDRLRAIRDQTIGELFAHPFWKRFCTPPDAPITRQSDSIDDTSVDE
;
A
#
# COMPACT_ATOMS: atom_id res chain seq x y z
N MET A 1 -11.94 -14.07 3.00
CA MET A 1 -10.84 -13.07 2.94
C MET A 1 -10.13 -13.18 1.60
N VAL A 2 -9.78 -12.05 0.98
CA VAL A 2 -9.04 -12.05 -0.29
C VAL A 2 -7.71 -11.34 -0.09
N PHE A 3 -6.62 -11.95 -0.57
CA PHE A 3 -5.29 -11.38 -0.55
C PHE A 3 -4.73 -11.30 -1.96
N THR A 4 -3.97 -10.25 -2.21
CA THR A 4 -3.07 -10.19 -3.36
C THR A 4 -1.67 -10.42 -2.84
N ARG A 5 -1.03 -11.48 -3.32
CA ARG A 5 0.39 -11.68 -3.07
C ARG A 5 1.15 -10.78 -4.04
N THR A 6 2.00 -9.91 -3.51
CA THR A 6 2.78 -8.94 -4.30
C THR A 6 4.22 -8.93 -3.81
N GLU A 7 4.90 -10.07 -3.90
CA GLU A 7 6.33 -10.14 -3.53
C GLU A 7 7.16 -9.22 -4.45
N HIS A 8 8.23 -8.62 -3.92
CA HIS A 8 9.09 -7.73 -4.71
C HIS A 8 9.77 -8.49 -5.83
N TRP A 9 9.50 -8.02 -7.05
CA TRP A 9 10.13 -8.41 -8.32
C TRP A 9 9.94 -9.86 -8.75
N LYS A 10 9.59 -10.80 -7.88
CA LYS A 10 9.37 -12.21 -8.23
C LYS A 10 8.10 -12.76 -7.58
N ALA A 11 7.33 -13.53 -8.35
CA ALA A 11 6.22 -14.33 -7.85
C ALA A 11 6.59 -15.83 -7.83
N ASP A 12 7.35 -16.28 -6.83
CA ASP A 12 7.69 -17.71 -6.61
C ASP A 12 6.43 -18.63 -6.56
N PRO A 13 6.20 -19.54 -7.52
CA PRO A 13 5.02 -20.41 -7.54
C PRO A 13 4.96 -21.39 -6.36
N ASP A 14 6.11 -21.76 -5.77
CA ASP A 14 6.19 -22.70 -4.65
C ASP A 14 5.48 -22.17 -3.39
N ARG A 15 5.17 -20.86 -3.34
CA ARG A 15 4.33 -20.30 -2.27
C ARG A 15 2.93 -20.90 -2.26
N PHE A 16 2.36 -21.22 -3.43
CA PHE A 16 1.03 -21.82 -3.51
C PHE A 16 1.06 -23.29 -3.09
N ASP A 17 2.16 -24.00 -3.35
CA ASP A 17 2.33 -25.38 -2.88
C ASP A 17 2.46 -25.41 -1.35
N ARG A 18 3.29 -24.54 -0.78
CA ARG A 18 3.39 -24.36 0.68
C ARG A 18 2.08 -23.91 1.32
N LEU A 19 1.28 -23.11 0.62
CA LEU A 19 -0.07 -22.74 1.09
C LEU A 19 -0.96 -23.99 1.13
N ALA A 20 -0.96 -24.80 0.07
CA ALA A 20 -1.76 -26.02 -0.01
C ALA A 20 -1.39 -27.04 1.07
N GLU A 21 -0.09 -27.25 1.32
CA GLU A 21 0.41 -28.07 2.43
C GLU A 21 -0.14 -27.58 3.78
N ARG A 22 0.02 -26.29 4.09
CA ARG A 22 -0.43 -25.70 5.37
C ARG A 22 -1.94 -25.71 5.55
N VAL A 23 -2.71 -25.61 4.48
CA VAL A 23 -4.18 -25.74 4.52
C VAL A 23 -4.54 -27.19 4.84
N THR A 24 -3.91 -28.14 4.17
CA THR A 24 -4.15 -29.58 4.35
C THR A 24 -3.78 -30.04 5.76
N GLU A 25 -2.62 -29.61 6.28
CA GLU A 25 -2.17 -29.89 7.66
C GLU A 25 -3.16 -29.41 8.72
N ARG A 26 -3.98 -28.40 8.41
CA ARG A 26 -5.01 -27.85 9.29
C ARG A 26 -6.40 -28.44 9.02
N GLY A 27 -6.49 -29.51 8.23
CA GLY A 27 -7.75 -30.17 7.87
C GLY A 27 -8.65 -29.31 6.97
N GLY A 28 -8.06 -28.39 6.22
CA GLY A 28 -8.77 -27.55 5.26
C GLY A 28 -8.81 -28.13 3.84
N THR A 29 -9.47 -27.40 2.94
CA THR A 29 -9.52 -27.67 1.50
C THR A 29 -8.94 -26.50 0.72
N ILE A 30 -8.36 -26.78 -0.45
CA ILE A 30 -7.82 -25.75 -1.34
C ILE A 30 -8.05 -26.15 -2.80
N ASP A 31 -8.54 -25.20 -3.58
CA ASP A 31 -8.68 -25.28 -5.04
C ASP A 31 -7.73 -24.27 -5.67
N ARG A 32 -6.93 -24.74 -6.64
CA ARG A 32 -5.96 -23.91 -7.36
C ARG A 32 -6.45 -23.68 -8.79
N PHE A 33 -6.43 -22.42 -9.19
CA PHE A 33 -6.72 -21.94 -10.54
C PHE A 33 -5.44 -21.42 -11.20
N GLU A 34 -5.57 -20.88 -12.40
CA GLU A 34 -4.44 -20.34 -13.17
C GLU A 34 -3.71 -19.22 -12.42
N SER A 35 -4.45 -18.26 -11.84
CA SER A 35 -3.93 -17.01 -11.28
C SER A 35 -4.14 -16.86 -9.77
N HIS A 36 -4.85 -17.80 -9.13
CA HIS A 36 -5.18 -17.71 -7.70
C HIS A 36 -5.48 -19.08 -7.09
N ALA A 37 -5.59 -19.11 -5.76
CA ALA A 37 -6.09 -20.27 -5.04
C ALA A 37 -7.16 -19.84 -4.02
N VAL A 38 -8.16 -20.68 -3.84
CA VAL A 38 -9.24 -20.50 -2.85
C VAL A 38 -9.18 -21.64 -1.85
N PHE A 39 -9.34 -21.35 -0.56
CA PHE A 39 -9.20 -22.34 0.49
C PHE A 39 -10.21 -22.14 1.61
N THR A 40 -10.47 -23.22 2.35
CA THR A 40 -11.28 -23.20 3.58
C THR A 40 -10.51 -23.85 4.72
N VAL A 41 -10.45 -23.21 5.89
CA VAL A 41 -9.87 -23.76 7.12
C VAL A 41 -10.79 -23.41 8.28
N ALA A 42 -11.20 -24.41 9.08
CA ALA A 42 -12.06 -24.21 10.26
C ALA A 42 -13.33 -23.37 9.98
N GLY A 43 -13.98 -23.60 8.83
CA GLY A 43 -15.18 -22.88 8.41
C GLY A 43 -14.93 -21.45 7.88
N SER A 44 -13.68 -20.99 7.83
CA SER A 44 -13.31 -19.69 7.26
C SER A 44 -12.81 -19.86 5.83
N ARG A 45 -13.29 -19.01 4.92
CA ARG A 45 -12.90 -18.99 3.50
C ARG A 45 -11.85 -17.93 3.19
N GLY A 46 -10.88 -18.28 2.36
CA GLY A 46 -9.76 -17.42 1.94
C GLY A 46 -9.46 -17.56 0.45
N ALA A 47 -8.95 -16.51 -0.17
CA ALA A 47 -8.44 -16.53 -1.54
C ALA A 47 -7.09 -15.79 -1.59
N VAL A 48 -6.14 -16.30 -2.35
CA VAL A 48 -4.85 -15.66 -2.63
C VAL A 48 -4.72 -15.50 -4.14
N ILE A 49 -4.75 -14.27 -4.61
CA ILE A 49 -4.52 -13.87 -6.00
C ILE A 49 -3.02 -13.65 -6.17
N ASN A 50 -2.44 -14.26 -7.19
CA ASN A 50 -1.03 -14.12 -7.49
C ASN A 50 -0.75 -12.75 -8.12
N GLY A 51 0.45 -12.25 -7.88
CA GLY A 51 0.88 -10.96 -8.38
C GLY A 51 2.33 -10.68 -7.97
N VAL A 52 2.80 -9.52 -8.39
CA VAL A 52 4.15 -9.02 -8.11
C VAL A 52 4.07 -7.54 -7.79
N GLU A 53 4.91 -7.06 -6.88
CA GLU A 53 5.22 -5.64 -6.77
C GLU A 53 6.52 -5.40 -7.53
N THR A 54 6.42 -4.75 -8.68
CA THR A 54 7.55 -4.31 -9.51
C THR A 54 7.85 -2.84 -9.27
N SER A 55 8.85 -2.30 -9.95
CA SER A 55 9.11 -0.88 -10.02
C SER A 55 9.21 -0.45 -11.48
N VAL A 56 8.75 0.76 -11.82
CA VAL A 56 8.80 1.28 -13.19
C VAL A 56 9.85 2.39 -13.29
N ALA A 57 10.76 2.27 -14.25
CA ALA A 57 11.90 3.17 -14.54
C ALA A 57 12.94 3.37 -13.41
N THR A 58 12.53 3.34 -12.15
CA THR A 58 13.35 3.52 -10.96
C THR A 58 12.94 2.48 -9.91
N ASP A 59 13.85 2.17 -8.97
CA ASP A 59 13.55 1.21 -7.90
C ASP A 59 12.46 1.73 -6.93
N ASP A 60 12.22 3.03 -6.85
CA ASP A 60 11.31 3.69 -5.89
C ASP A 60 9.90 3.98 -6.43
N SER A 61 9.61 3.61 -7.67
CA SER A 61 8.31 3.85 -8.32
C SER A 61 7.54 2.53 -8.42
N HIS A 62 7.00 2.08 -7.29
CA HIS A 62 6.43 0.74 -7.18
C HIS A 62 5.06 0.61 -7.86
N VAL A 63 4.82 -0.53 -8.48
CA VAL A 63 3.57 -0.88 -9.16
C VAL A 63 3.23 -2.33 -8.83
N THR A 64 2.00 -2.59 -8.41
CA THR A 64 1.47 -3.95 -8.29
C THR A 64 0.88 -4.40 -9.62
N VAL A 65 1.20 -5.62 -10.02
CA VAL A 65 0.58 -6.31 -11.17
C VAL A 65 -0.03 -7.61 -10.66
N CYS A 66 -1.35 -7.71 -10.73
CA CYS A 66 -2.13 -8.69 -9.98
C CYS A 66 -3.04 -9.51 -10.88
N GLY A 67 -3.24 -10.78 -10.53
CA GLY A 67 -3.93 -11.77 -11.35
C GLY A 67 -3.03 -12.43 -12.39
N LEU A 68 -1.72 -12.45 -12.16
CA LEU A 68 -0.76 -13.14 -13.03
C LEU A 68 -0.87 -14.67 -12.87
N PRO A 69 -0.61 -15.46 -13.94
CA PRO A 69 -0.49 -16.91 -13.84
C PRO A 69 0.49 -17.37 -12.76
N ILE A 70 0.17 -18.46 -12.06
CA ILE A 70 1.02 -19.04 -11.01
C ILE A 70 2.07 -19.97 -11.63
N GLU A 71 3.12 -19.36 -12.17
CA GLU A 71 4.26 -20.04 -12.79
C GLU A 71 5.58 -19.35 -12.46
N ASP A 72 6.72 -20.02 -12.71
CA ASP A 72 8.04 -19.41 -12.51
C ASP A 72 8.32 -18.40 -13.63
N ARG A 73 8.77 -17.22 -13.25
CA ARG A 73 9.02 -16.10 -14.16
C ARG A 73 10.33 -15.41 -13.81
N PRO A 74 11.02 -14.79 -14.79
CA PRO A 74 12.14 -13.90 -14.52
C PRO A 74 11.72 -12.75 -13.59
N PRO A 75 12.62 -12.27 -12.71
CA PRO A 75 12.30 -11.12 -11.88
C PRO A 75 12.03 -9.86 -12.70
N ALA A 76 10.92 -9.18 -12.42
CA ALA A 76 10.53 -7.91 -13.00
C ALA A 76 10.96 -6.76 -12.07
N ARG A 77 12.24 -6.36 -12.13
CA ARG A 77 12.77 -5.22 -11.35
C ARG A 77 13.03 -4.03 -12.26
N ALA A 78 12.55 -2.85 -11.86
CA ALA A 78 12.80 -1.58 -12.55
C ALA A 78 12.50 -1.66 -14.07
N CYS A 79 11.33 -2.20 -14.39
CA CYS A 79 10.87 -2.38 -15.76
C CYS A 79 10.65 -1.02 -16.46
N SER A 80 10.84 -1.01 -17.77
CA SER A 80 10.33 0.06 -18.62
C SER A 80 8.80 0.08 -18.61
N LEU A 81 8.20 1.18 -19.10
CA LEU A 81 6.74 1.29 -19.23
C LEU A 81 6.17 0.24 -20.19
N ASP A 82 6.89 -0.10 -21.26
CA ASP A 82 6.44 -1.11 -22.22
C ASP A 82 6.49 -2.52 -21.60
N GLU A 83 7.55 -2.85 -20.87
CA GLU A 83 7.64 -4.11 -20.12
C GLU A 83 6.54 -4.22 -19.04
N LEU A 84 6.19 -3.12 -18.38
CA LEU A 84 5.07 -3.08 -17.45
C LEU A 84 3.74 -3.37 -18.16
N CYS A 85 3.53 -2.80 -19.34
CA CYS A 85 2.31 -3.04 -20.12
C CYS A 85 2.24 -4.48 -20.64
N ASP A 86 3.36 -5.03 -21.11
CA ASP A 86 3.45 -6.43 -21.54
C ASP A 86 3.06 -7.37 -20.39
N LEU A 87 3.62 -7.14 -19.19
CA LEU A 87 3.26 -7.90 -17.99
C LEU A 87 1.79 -7.70 -17.59
N GLY A 88 1.29 -6.47 -17.70
CA GLY A 88 -0.10 -6.13 -17.38
C GLY A 88 -1.12 -6.84 -18.26
N ARG A 89 -0.81 -7.11 -19.53
CA ARG A 89 -1.74 -7.81 -20.46
C ARG A 89 -1.97 -9.27 -20.09
N GLU A 90 -1.08 -9.86 -19.29
CA GLU A 90 -1.25 -11.19 -18.72
C GLU A 90 -1.93 -11.17 -17.34
N ALA A 91 -2.18 -9.97 -16.81
CA ALA A 91 -2.72 -9.76 -15.47
C ALA A 91 -4.19 -9.32 -15.52
N ALA A 92 -4.84 -9.38 -14.37
CA ALA A 92 -6.21 -8.87 -14.22
C ALA A 92 -6.22 -7.35 -14.03
N TRP A 93 -5.26 -6.80 -13.27
CA TRP A 93 -5.11 -5.35 -13.11
C TRP A 93 -3.69 -4.92 -12.76
N VAL A 94 -3.44 -3.61 -12.94
CA VAL A 94 -2.22 -2.91 -12.56
C VAL A 94 -2.56 -1.72 -11.65
N ALA A 95 -1.77 -1.51 -10.60
CA ALA A 95 -1.95 -0.35 -9.73
C ALA A 95 -0.62 0.18 -9.18
N PRO A 96 -0.26 1.46 -9.43
CA PRO A 96 0.80 2.14 -8.69
C PRO A 96 0.62 1.96 -7.18
N ALA A 97 1.62 1.37 -6.53
CA ALA A 97 1.62 1.06 -5.11
C ALA A 97 2.07 2.28 -4.32
N HIS A 98 1.39 2.56 -3.19
CA HIS A 98 1.67 3.66 -2.27
C HIS A 98 2.21 4.95 -2.95
N PRO A 99 1.55 5.46 -4.01
CA PRO A 99 2.19 6.28 -5.04
C PRO A 99 2.62 7.67 -4.58
N ARG A 100 2.16 8.11 -3.41
CA ARG A 100 2.52 9.40 -2.78
C ARG A 100 3.28 9.21 -1.47
N PHE A 101 3.80 8.01 -1.20
CA PHE A 101 4.62 7.76 -0.04
C PHE A 101 5.90 8.61 -0.14
N PRO A 102 6.26 9.39 0.90
CA PRO A 102 7.45 10.22 0.84
C PRO A 102 8.71 9.38 0.54
N LYS A 103 9.47 9.79 -0.50
CA LYS A 103 10.74 9.15 -0.94
C LYS A 103 10.62 7.74 -1.55
N LEU A 104 9.44 7.12 -1.53
CA LEU A 104 9.17 5.79 -2.10
C LEU A 104 8.00 5.83 -3.11
N GLY A 105 7.56 7.03 -3.46
CA GLY A 105 6.43 7.27 -4.34
C GLY A 105 6.86 8.07 -5.57
N PHE A 106 5.91 8.25 -6.47
CA PHE A 106 6.12 8.87 -7.76
C PHE A 106 6.20 10.39 -7.64
N SER A 107 7.08 11.00 -8.46
CA SER A 107 6.93 12.42 -8.78
C SER A 107 5.65 12.65 -9.59
N ASP A 108 5.11 13.87 -9.57
CA ASP A 108 3.87 14.19 -10.29
C ASP A 108 3.98 13.90 -11.79
N ALA A 109 5.10 14.28 -12.42
CA ALA A 109 5.34 14.04 -13.84
C ALA A 109 5.45 12.55 -14.14
N HIS A 110 6.11 11.78 -13.28
CA HIS A 110 6.26 10.34 -13.48
C HIS A 110 4.94 9.60 -13.32
N LEU A 111 4.16 9.89 -12.27
CA LEU A 111 2.86 9.27 -12.05
C LEU A 111 1.91 9.53 -13.23
N ARG A 112 1.88 10.76 -13.74
CA ARG A 112 1.09 11.12 -14.93
C ARG A 112 1.52 10.33 -16.14
N SER A 113 2.83 10.28 -16.42
CA SER A 113 3.36 9.51 -17.55
C SER A 113 3.02 8.02 -17.47
N VAL A 114 3.00 7.44 -16.27
CA VAL A 114 2.57 6.05 -16.07
C VAL A 114 1.08 5.92 -16.37
N LEU A 115 0.25 6.77 -15.75
CA LEU A 115 -1.20 6.72 -15.91
C LEU A 115 -1.64 6.98 -17.35
N ASP A 116 -1.12 8.02 -18.00
CA ASP A 116 -1.34 8.35 -19.42
C ASP A 116 -1.05 7.15 -20.33
N ARG A 117 -0.09 6.29 -19.94
CA ARG A 117 0.28 5.11 -20.73
C ARG A 117 -0.61 3.89 -20.45
N VAL A 118 -0.98 3.63 -19.20
CA VAL A 118 -1.63 2.37 -18.81
C VAL A 118 -3.16 2.41 -18.89
N VAL A 119 -3.79 3.58 -18.83
CA VAL A 119 -5.27 3.68 -18.84
C VAL A 119 -5.91 3.24 -20.16
N ASP A 120 -5.14 3.23 -21.25
CA ASP A 120 -5.57 2.78 -22.57
C ASP A 120 -5.29 1.28 -22.84
N GLU A 121 -4.74 0.56 -21.86
CA GLU A 121 -4.44 -0.87 -21.99
C GLU A 121 -5.68 -1.76 -21.72
N SER A 122 -5.58 -3.04 -22.11
CA SER A 122 -6.69 -4.00 -21.99
C SER A 122 -6.95 -4.51 -20.57
N PHE A 123 -6.01 -4.31 -19.64
CA PHE A 123 -6.14 -4.69 -18.23
C PHE A 123 -6.76 -3.56 -17.42
N ALA A 124 -7.36 -3.88 -16.28
CA ALA A 124 -7.92 -2.84 -15.42
C ALA A 124 -6.80 -2.04 -14.72
N VAL A 125 -7.05 -0.75 -14.50
CA VAL A 125 -6.13 0.15 -13.80
C VAL A 125 -6.76 0.64 -12.51
N ALA A 126 -5.97 0.72 -11.44
CA ALA A 126 -6.35 1.35 -10.19
C ALA A 126 -5.19 2.16 -9.60
N LEU A 127 -5.45 2.89 -8.52
CA LEU A 127 -4.42 3.57 -7.74
C LEU A 127 -4.38 3.03 -6.32
N GLY A 128 -3.19 2.63 -5.86
CA GLY A 128 -2.95 2.25 -4.47
C GLY A 128 -3.35 3.39 -3.54
N TYR A 129 -4.24 3.07 -2.60
CA TYR A 129 -4.75 4.00 -1.60
C TYR A 129 -4.41 3.46 -0.22
N THR A 130 -3.31 3.98 0.33
CA THR A 130 -2.72 3.50 1.58
C THR A 130 -3.69 3.60 2.75
N THR A 131 -3.95 2.45 3.36
CA THR A 131 -4.88 2.27 4.48
C THR A 131 -4.30 1.40 5.59
N GLY A 132 -3.21 0.69 5.34
CA GLY A 132 -2.57 -0.21 6.30
C GLY A 132 -1.61 0.45 7.30
N TYR A 133 -1.47 1.77 7.28
CA TYR A 133 -0.67 2.50 8.26
C TYR A 133 -1.56 3.16 9.34
N PRO A 134 -0.98 3.75 10.39
CA PRO A 134 -1.71 4.62 11.30
C PRO A 134 -2.32 5.81 10.55
N ALA A 135 -3.51 6.26 10.96
CA ALA A 135 -4.29 7.26 10.22
C ALA A 135 -3.52 8.52 9.78
N PRO A 136 -2.63 9.12 10.61
CA PRO A 136 -1.79 10.24 10.17
C PRO A 136 -0.79 9.86 9.07
N LEU A 137 -0.18 8.67 9.16
CA LEU A 137 0.76 8.18 8.16
C LEU A 137 0.05 7.82 6.85
N ASN A 138 -1.15 7.22 6.91
CA ASN A 138 -2.02 7.08 5.73
C ASN A 138 -2.30 8.44 5.08
N ALA A 139 -2.66 9.46 5.87
CA ALA A 139 -2.90 10.80 5.33
C ALA A 139 -1.67 11.40 4.63
N LEU A 140 -0.47 11.18 5.19
CA LEU A 140 0.80 11.56 4.59
C LEU A 140 1.04 10.80 3.27
N ALA A 141 0.96 9.47 3.30
CA ALA A 141 1.21 8.59 2.16
C ALA A 141 0.16 8.69 1.05
N GLN A 142 -1.02 9.23 1.34
CA GLN A 142 -2.03 9.59 0.35
C GLN A 142 -1.76 10.95 -0.31
N GLY A 143 -0.68 11.64 0.07
CA GLY A 143 -0.33 12.95 -0.48
C GLY A 143 -1.22 14.10 0.00
N LYS A 144 -1.93 14.00 1.13
CA LYS A 144 -2.79 15.12 1.62
C LYS A 144 -2.02 16.40 1.96
N HIS A 145 -0.70 16.32 1.97
CA HIS A 145 0.21 17.42 2.22
C HIS A 145 0.71 18.08 0.92
N THR A 146 0.48 17.47 -0.24
CA THR A 146 0.89 17.97 -1.55
C THR A 146 -0.26 18.72 -2.22
N ALA A 147 0.06 19.51 -3.26
CA ALA A 147 -0.96 20.16 -4.09
C ALA A 147 -1.89 19.13 -4.77
N HIS A 148 -1.34 17.98 -5.15
CA HIS A 148 -2.06 16.89 -5.83
C HIS A 148 -2.09 15.62 -4.96
N PRO A 149 -3.08 15.45 -4.07
CA PRO A 149 -3.28 14.19 -3.35
C PRO A 149 -3.70 13.07 -4.31
N ILE A 150 -3.53 11.80 -3.91
CA ILE A 150 -3.81 10.66 -4.80
C ILE A 150 -5.25 10.60 -5.34
N ARG A 151 -6.20 11.16 -4.58
CA ARG A 151 -7.61 11.27 -5.00
C ARG A 151 -7.83 12.19 -6.20
N GLU A 152 -6.96 13.17 -6.41
CA GLU A 152 -7.05 14.03 -7.59
C GLU A 152 -6.69 13.26 -8.86
N TYR A 153 -5.60 12.48 -8.83
CA TYR A 153 -5.23 11.59 -9.94
C TYR A 153 -6.32 10.56 -10.23
N ALA A 154 -6.88 9.93 -9.20
CA ALA A 154 -7.99 8.98 -9.38
C ALA A 154 -9.19 9.59 -10.11
N ARG A 155 -9.53 10.85 -9.79
CA ARG A 155 -10.61 11.58 -10.47
C ARG A 155 -10.22 11.98 -11.89
N GLU A 156 -9.00 12.47 -12.08
CA GLU A 156 -8.51 12.95 -13.36
C GLU A 156 -8.44 11.84 -14.42
N TYR A 157 -8.00 10.66 -14.00
CA TYR A 157 -7.83 9.49 -14.87
C TYR A 157 -9.02 8.53 -14.84
N ASP A 158 -10.07 8.85 -14.08
CA ASP A 158 -11.26 8.00 -13.87
C ASP A 158 -10.92 6.56 -13.46
N VAL A 159 -9.99 6.40 -12.51
CA VAL A 159 -9.54 5.10 -11.99
C VAL A 159 -9.90 4.92 -10.52
N PRO A 160 -10.27 3.70 -10.09
CA PRO A 160 -10.61 3.43 -8.70
C PRO A 160 -9.42 3.57 -7.74
N LEU A 161 -9.73 3.83 -6.47
CA LEU A 161 -8.77 3.84 -5.36
C LEU A 161 -8.81 2.50 -4.63
N LEU A 162 -7.77 1.69 -4.80
CA LEU A 162 -7.66 0.36 -4.22
C LEU A 162 -7.14 0.44 -2.77
N PRO A 163 -7.89 0.01 -1.75
CA PRO A 163 -7.40 -0.01 -0.38
C PRO A 163 -6.15 -0.88 -0.23
N GLU A 164 -5.04 -0.25 0.13
CA GLU A 164 -3.73 -0.88 0.18
C GLU A 164 -3.25 -0.98 1.64
N LEU A 165 -3.01 -2.21 2.10
CA LEU A 165 -2.54 -2.46 3.46
C LEU A 165 -1.02 -2.58 3.57
N ASP A 166 -0.35 -2.97 2.48
CA ASP A 166 1.10 -3.17 2.45
C ASP A 166 1.59 -4.07 3.61
N TRP A 167 0.91 -5.22 3.80
CA TRP A 167 1.00 -5.98 5.05
C TRP A 167 2.07 -7.09 5.00
N HIS A 168 2.98 -7.07 5.98
CA HIS A 168 4.16 -7.93 6.08
C HIS A 168 4.19 -8.84 7.34
N ALA A 169 3.17 -8.79 8.19
CA ALA A 169 3.09 -9.50 9.46
C ALA A 169 1.83 -10.39 9.56
N PRO A 170 1.60 -11.15 10.65
CA PRO A 170 0.28 -11.70 10.93
C PRO A 170 -0.79 -10.61 10.94
N LEU A 171 -2.02 -10.95 10.53
CA LEU A 171 -3.12 -9.99 10.46
C LEU A 171 -3.39 -9.30 11.81
N PRO A 172 -3.81 -8.02 11.81
CA PRO A 172 -4.16 -7.32 13.02
C PRO A 172 -5.42 -7.93 13.65
N ARG A 173 -5.50 -7.92 14.99
CA ARG A 173 -6.67 -8.43 15.72
C ARG A 173 -7.94 -7.63 15.46
N THR A 174 -7.82 -6.36 15.07
CA THR A 174 -8.93 -5.49 14.75
C THR A 174 -8.71 -4.90 13.36
N PRO A 175 -9.21 -5.54 12.30
CA PRO A 175 -9.00 -5.06 10.94
C PRO A 175 -9.66 -3.70 10.74
N SER A 176 -8.90 -2.75 10.20
CA SER A 176 -9.34 -1.41 9.81
C SER A 176 -8.57 -1.00 8.57
N GLY A 177 -9.23 -0.39 7.59
CA GLY A 177 -8.62 -0.03 6.31
C GLY A 177 -8.74 -1.10 5.23
N PHE A 178 -9.10 -2.33 5.59
CA PHE A 178 -9.29 -3.45 4.65
C PHE A 178 -10.38 -3.14 3.62
N GLY A 179 -10.17 -3.60 2.38
CA GLY A 179 -11.24 -3.66 1.39
C GLY A 179 -12.34 -4.64 1.83
N VAL A 180 -13.58 -4.28 1.57
CA VAL A 180 -14.77 -5.12 1.76
C VAL A 180 -15.35 -5.42 0.40
N VAL A 181 -15.43 -6.71 0.09
CA VAL A 181 -16.07 -7.28 -1.09
C VAL A 181 -17.25 -8.13 -0.64
N ASP A 182 -18.24 -8.28 -1.50
CA ASP A 182 -19.41 -9.10 -1.24
C ASP A 182 -19.12 -10.59 -1.42
N ASP A 183 -20.15 -11.40 -1.14
CA ASP A 183 -20.04 -12.85 -1.21
C ASP A 183 -20.02 -13.32 -2.67
N GLU A 184 -20.70 -12.63 -3.56
CA GLU A 184 -20.74 -12.87 -5.00
C GLU A 184 -19.35 -12.73 -5.64
N ALA A 185 -18.55 -11.73 -5.24
CA ALA A 185 -17.15 -11.61 -5.66
C ALA A 185 -16.32 -12.79 -5.14
N PHE A 186 -16.55 -13.24 -3.90
CA PHE A 186 -15.84 -14.41 -3.40
C PHE A 186 -16.23 -15.69 -4.16
N ASP A 187 -17.51 -15.87 -4.46
CA ASP A 187 -18.01 -17.03 -5.19
C ASP A 187 -17.46 -17.06 -6.62
N ALA A 188 -17.29 -15.90 -7.27
CA ALA A 188 -16.60 -15.82 -8.55
C ALA A 188 -15.14 -16.32 -8.47
N LEU A 189 -14.41 -15.99 -7.39
CA LEU A 189 -13.07 -16.53 -7.16
C LEU A 189 -13.11 -18.05 -6.97
N ALA A 190 -14.10 -18.56 -6.24
CA ALA A 190 -14.30 -20.00 -6.04
C ALA A 190 -14.67 -20.74 -7.34
N ASP A 191 -15.26 -20.06 -8.32
CA ASP A 191 -15.51 -20.56 -9.67
C ASP A 191 -14.29 -20.43 -10.62
N GLY A 192 -13.16 -19.92 -10.12
CA GLY A 192 -11.95 -19.71 -10.90
C GLY A 192 -11.90 -18.43 -11.73
N ARG A 193 -12.80 -17.47 -11.49
CA ARG A 193 -12.81 -16.15 -12.15
C ARG A 193 -12.26 -15.07 -11.21
N ILE A 194 -11.53 -14.09 -11.73
CA ILE A 194 -11.15 -12.90 -10.96
C ILE A 194 -12.21 -11.81 -11.21
N PRO A 195 -13.04 -11.44 -10.20
CA PRO A 195 -14.05 -10.39 -10.34
C PRO A 195 -13.41 -9.00 -10.18
N THR A 196 -12.60 -8.61 -11.15
CA THR A 196 -11.75 -7.40 -11.08
C THR A 196 -12.55 -6.14 -10.74
N ALA A 197 -13.73 -5.94 -11.31
CA ALA A 197 -14.56 -4.77 -11.04
C ALA A 197 -14.96 -4.67 -9.56
N ASP A 198 -15.37 -5.78 -8.95
CA ASP A 198 -15.80 -5.85 -7.55
C ASP A 198 -14.61 -5.70 -6.59
N LEU A 199 -13.46 -6.33 -6.93
CA LEU A 199 -12.23 -6.19 -6.15
C LEU A 199 -11.69 -4.76 -6.13
N LEU A 200 -11.72 -4.07 -7.28
CA LEU A 200 -11.21 -2.70 -7.40
C LEU A 200 -12.17 -1.64 -6.86
N SER A 201 -13.47 -1.95 -6.78
CA SER A 201 -14.48 -1.07 -6.19
C SER A 201 -14.72 -1.30 -4.69
N ALA A 202 -13.90 -2.13 -4.05
CA ALA A 202 -14.06 -2.53 -2.66
C ALA A 202 -14.22 -1.32 -1.71
N GLY A 203 -15.31 -1.35 -0.93
CA GLY A 203 -15.52 -0.40 0.16
C GLY A 203 -14.46 -0.54 1.24
N ARG A 204 -14.29 0.45 2.11
CA ARG A 204 -13.31 0.37 3.21
C ARG A 204 -13.98 -0.04 4.52
N LEU A 205 -13.46 -1.09 5.14
CA LEU A 205 -13.80 -1.44 6.51
C LEU A 205 -13.28 -0.36 7.45
N LYS A 206 -14.20 0.28 8.18
CA LYS A 206 -13.87 1.28 9.20
C LYS A 206 -14.33 0.79 10.56
N THR A 207 -13.39 0.65 11.49
CA THR A 207 -13.69 0.40 12.90
C THR A 207 -13.52 1.69 13.72
N GLY A 208 -14.55 2.07 14.47
CA GLY A 208 -14.52 3.24 15.35
C GLY A 208 -14.67 4.62 14.67
N ARG A 209 -14.36 5.68 15.42
CA ARG A 209 -14.59 7.08 15.00
C ARG A 209 -13.48 7.63 14.10
N TRP A 210 -12.24 7.21 14.31
CA TRP A 210 -11.05 7.68 13.59
C TRP A 210 -11.03 7.27 12.12
N PRO A 211 -10.34 8.00 11.23
CA PRO A 211 -10.11 7.55 9.85
C PRO A 211 -9.49 6.15 9.81
N ALA A 212 -9.81 5.36 8.79
CA ALA A 212 -9.32 4.00 8.66
C ALA A 212 -7.78 3.93 8.70
N GLY A 213 -7.27 2.92 9.40
CA GLY A 213 -5.85 2.74 9.69
C GLY A 213 -5.63 1.78 10.84
N VAL A 214 -4.47 1.13 10.84
CA VAL A 214 -4.06 0.22 11.92
C VAL A 214 -3.53 0.98 13.13
N THR A 215 -3.39 0.30 14.26
CA THR A 215 -2.76 0.90 15.44
C THR A 215 -1.26 1.07 15.20
N TRP A 216 -0.61 2.01 15.91
CA TRP A 216 0.85 2.13 15.87
C TRP A 216 1.56 0.84 16.30
N SER A 217 0.99 0.08 17.24
CA SER A 217 1.52 -1.23 17.64
C SER A 217 1.50 -2.25 16.51
N ASP A 218 0.40 -2.35 15.77
CA ASP A 218 0.30 -3.29 14.64
C ASP A 218 1.21 -2.83 13.47
N PHE A 219 1.34 -1.51 13.27
CA PHE A 219 2.28 -0.95 12.29
C PHE A 219 3.72 -1.34 12.60
N VAL A 220 4.16 -1.23 13.87
CA VAL A 220 5.53 -1.61 14.26
C VAL A 220 5.79 -3.11 14.09
N GLN A 221 4.79 -3.96 14.29
CA GLN A 221 4.93 -5.40 14.03
C GLN A 221 5.10 -5.70 12.54
N THR A 222 4.40 -4.94 11.70
CA THR A 222 4.44 -5.06 10.24
C THR A 222 5.73 -4.50 9.66
N PHE A 223 6.16 -3.35 10.18
CA PHE A 223 7.36 -2.64 9.75
C PHE A 223 8.32 -2.45 10.91
N PRO A 224 8.95 -3.53 11.42
CA PRO A 224 9.88 -3.44 12.54
C PRO A 224 11.08 -2.53 12.23
N GLY A 225 11.41 -2.43 10.94
CA GLY A 225 12.39 -1.50 10.43
C GLY A 225 12.05 -0.04 10.74
N ALA A 226 10.78 0.36 10.74
CA ALA A 226 10.28 1.74 10.87
C ALA A 226 10.50 2.39 12.25
N VAL A 227 10.87 1.62 13.28
CA VAL A 227 11.21 2.13 14.62
C VAL A 227 12.69 2.52 14.65
N PRO A 228 13.12 3.73 15.04
CA PRO A 228 14.55 4.06 15.15
C PRO A 228 15.28 3.24 16.24
N ALA A 229 16.55 2.89 16.05
CA ALA A 229 17.40 2.35 17.13
C ALA A 229 17.84 3.52 18.03
N PRO A 230 17.46 3.59 19.32
CA PRO A 230 17.44 2.47 20.28
C PRO A 230 16.05 1.95 20.67
N LEU A 231 14.95 2.48 20.16
CA LEU A 231 13.60 2.08 20.57
C LEU A 231 13.21 0.67 20.08
N ARG A 232 13.91 0.14 19.06
CA ARG A 232 13.72 -1.22 18.52
C ARG A 232 13.91 -2.33 19.55
N SER A 233 14.86 -2.18 20.49
CA SER A 233 15.13 -3.20 21.51
C SER A 233 14.02 -3.28 22.56
N ILE A 234 13.24 -2.21 22.72
CA ILE A 234 12.10 -2.13 23.63
C ILE A 234 10.85 -2.74 22.99
N SER A 235 10.72 -2.67 21.65
CA SER A 235 9.56 -3.19 20.92
C SER A 235 9.61 -4.69 20.61
N GLY A 236 10.65 -5.42 21.04
CA GLY A 236 10.76 -6.88 20.88
C GLY A 236 10.89 -7.36 19.43
N ALA A 237 11.20 -6.46 18.49
CA ALA A 237 11.29 -6.78 17.07
C ALA A 237 12.73 -7.22 16.70
N ALA A 238 12.94 -8.51 16.49
CA ALA A 238 14.20 -9.03 15.95
C ALA A 238 14.18 -8.97 14.41
N VAL A 239 15.18 -8.34 13.79
CA VAL A 239 15.42 -8.41 12.34
C VAL A 239 16.93 -8.51 12.07
N PRO A 240 17.38 -9.33 11.09
CA PRO A 240 18.79 -9.48 10.75
C PRO A 240 19.39 -8.16 10.22
N ALA A 241 20.68 -7.92 10.47
CA ALA A 241 21.40 -6.77 9.91
C ALA A 241 22.48 -7.24 8.92
N GLU A 242 22.38 -6.77 7.67
CA GLU A 242 23.56 -6.32 6.94
C GLU A 242 23.64 -4.79 7.08
N ASP A 243 24.78 -4.29 7.54
CA ASP A 243 24.95 -2.93 8.07
C ASP A 243 24.68 -1.79 7.07
N ARG A 244 24.67 -2.07 5.76
CA ARG A 244 24.53 -1.04 4.71
C ARG A 244 23.07 -0.61 4.47
N LEU A 245 22.12 -1.54 4.53
CA LEU A 245 20.69 -1.25 4.37
C LEU A 245 20.10 -0.59 5.63
N ARG A 246 20.73 -0.82 6.79
CA ARG A 246 20.34 -0.21 8.06
C ARG A 246 20.46 1.30 8.04
N ALA A 247 21.56 1.85 7.52
CA ALA A 247 21.77 3.30 7.48
C ALA A 247 20.78 4.01 6.56
N ILE A 248 20.53 3.46 5.36
CA ILE A 248 19.55 4.00 4.39
C ILE A 248 18.15 3.95 4.99
N ARG A 249 17.76 2.81 5.57
CA ARG A 249 16.46 2.67 6.25
C ARG A 249 16.30 3.69 7.38
N ASP A 250 17.29 3.79 8.27
CA ASP A 250 17.23 4.68 9.44
C ASP A 250 17.19 6.16 9.00
N GLN A 251 17.87 6.51 7.89
CA GLN A 251 17.75 7.82 7.24
C GLN A 251 16.34 8.05 6.69
N THR A 252 15.81 7.13 5.88
CA THR A 252 14.46 7.27 5.29
C THR A 252 13.39 7.43 6.38
N ILE A 253 13.51 6.69 7.48
CA ILE A 253 12.61 6.82 8.64
C ILE A 253 12.81 8.16 9.34
N GLY A 254 14.05 8.55 9.60
CA GLY A 254 14.37 9.84 10.23
C GLY A 254 13.78 11.00 9.43
N GLU A 255 13.93 10.98 8.10
CA GLU A 255 13.37 11.97 7.19
C GLU A 255 11.83 11.92 7.15
N LEU A 256 11.23 10.73 7.14
CA LEU A 256 9.77 10.55 7.22
C LEU A 256 9.20 11.21 8.47
N PHE A 257 9.82 10.99 9.64
CA PHE A 257 9.36 11.59 10.91
C PHE A 257 9.78 13.05 11.09
N ALA A 258 10.79 13.52 10.34
CA ALA A 258 11.14 14.94 10.25
C ALA A 258 10.23 15.73 9.29
N HIS A 259 9.38 15.05 8.51
CA HIS A 259 8.56 15.67 7.47
C HIS A 259 7.65 16.80 8.03
N PRO A 260 7.60 18.00 7.41
CA PRO A 260 6.87 19.16 7.95
C PRO A 260 5.37 18.92 8.18
N PHE A 261 4.78 17.96 7.48
CA PHE A 261 3.40 17.51 7.68
C PHE A 261 3.05 17.23 9.15
N TRP A 262 3.97 16.64 9.91
CA TRP A 262 3.73 16.29 11.31
C TRP A 262 3.44 17.53 12.17
N LYS A 263 4.10 18.65 11.90
CA LYS A 263 3.81 19.92 12.59
C LYS A 263 2.39 20.38 12.29
N ARG A 264 1.95 20.31 11.03
CA ARG A 264 0.61 20.74 10.60
C ARG A 264 -0.50 19.81 11.09
N PHE A 265 -0.23 18.51 11.23
CA PHE A 265 -1.21 17.53 11.70
C PHE A 265 -1.31 17.44 13.23
N CYS A 266 -0.20 17.66 13.94
CA CYS A 266 -0.14 17.66 15.41
C CYS A 266 -0.49 19.01 16.03
N THR A 267 -0.72 20.06 15.24
CA THR A 267 -1.21 21.35 15.75
C THR A 267 -2.74 21.23 15.92
N PRO A 268 -3.28 21.38 17.15
CA PRO A 268 -4.72 21.41 17.36
C PRO A 268 -5.36 22.52 16.51
N PRO A 269 -6.59 22.32 16.00
CA PRO A 269 -7.26 23.30 15.14
C PRO A 269 -7.45 24.70 15.77
N ASP A 270 -7.21 24.85 17.08
CA ASP A 270 -7.34 26.10 17.83
C ASP A 270 -6.02 26.63 18.41
N ALA A 271 -4.86 26.28 17.85
CA ALA A 271 -3.63 26.98 18.24
C ALA A 271 -3.72 28.45 17.78
N PRO A 272 -3.75 29.43 18.69
CA PRO A 272 -3.92 30.82 18.32
C PRO A 272 -2.77 31.22 17.41
N ILE A 273 -3.09 31.76 16.23
CA ILE A 273 -2.13 32.47 15.40
C ILE A 273 -1.61 33.62 16.27
N THR A 274 -0.42 33.46 16.83
CA THR A 274 0.34 34.55 17.40
C THR A 274 0.62 35.51 16.24
N ARG A 275 -0.25 36.52 16.11
CA ARG A 275 0.09 37.71 15.33
C ARG A 275 1.37 38.23 15.94
N GLN A 276 2.44 38.25 15.14
CA GLN A 276 3.55 39.15 15.40
C GLN A 276 2.93 40.53 15.62
N SER A 277 3.06 41.04 16.83
CA SER A 277 2.83 42.43 17.12
C SER A 277 3.89 43.19 16.33
N ASP A 278 3.50 43.73 15.18
CA ASP A 278 4.18 44.88 14.62
C ASP A 278 4.06 45.98 15.68
N SER A 279 5.14 46.17 16.44
CA SER A 279 5.34 47.37 17.23
C SER A 279 5.49 48.53 16.25
N ILE A 280 4.37 49.18 15.96
CA ILE A 280 4.39 50.57 15.50
C ILE A 280 4.86 51.37 16.71
N ASP A 281 6.14 51.77 16.69
CA ASP A 281 6.64 52.83 17.56
C ASP A 281 5.95 54.12 17.12
N ASP A 282 4.89 54.45 17.85
CA ASP A 282 4.26 55.75 17.87
C ASP A 282 5.01 56.59 18.92
N THR A 283 5.93 57.44 18.45
CA THR A 283 6.48 58.55 19.24
C THR A 283 6.32 59.83 18.41
N SER A 284 5.17 60.46 18.58
CA SER A 284 5.11 61.92 18.70
C SER A 284 5.77 62.30 20.03
N VAL A 285 6.51 63.40 20.16
CA VAL A 285 6.00 64.77 20.34
C VAL A 285 7.19 65.77 20.26
N ASP A 286 6.99 66.83 19.48
CA ASP A 286 7.43 68.26 19.58
C ASP A 286 8.77 68.67 20.21
N GLU A 287 9.60 69.37 19.41
CA GLU A 287 9.90 70.82 19.50
C GLU A 287 10.43 71.37 18.15
#